data_AF-A0A0C1EC47-F1
#
_entry.id   AF-A0A0C1EC47-F1
#
_cell.length_a   1.000
_cell.length_b   1.000
_cell.length_c   1.000
_cell.angle_alpha   90.00
_cell.angle_beta   90.00
_cell.angle_gamma   90.00
#
_symmetry.space_group_name_H-M   'P 1'
#
loop_
_entity.id
_entity.type
_entity.pdbx_description
1 polymer ?
#
loop_
_entity_poly.entity_id
_entity_poly.type
_entity_poly.pdbx_seq_one_letter_code
_entity_poly.pdbx_strand_id
1 'polypeptide(L)' 'MIEHICDEVVVLYLGKVMECASKQELFRNPKHPYTQALLSAIPRSYPGQEKKGSC' A
#
# COMPACT_ATOMS: atom_id res chain seq x y z
N MET A 1 3.08 10.08 4.99
CA MET A 1 2.03 11.02 4.58
C MET A 1 0.77 10.24 4.21
N ILE A 2 0.71 9.52 3.09
CA ILE A 2 -0.48 8.72 2.73
C ILE A 2 -0.82 7.70 3.82
N GLU A 3 0.19 6.97 4.34
CA GLU A 3 0.04 6.04 5.46
C GLU A 3 -0.48 6.67 6.77
N HIS A 4 -0.34 7.98 6.94
CA HIS A 4 -0.69 8.66 8.21
C HIS A 4 -1.95 9.51 8.10
N ILE A 5 -2.45 9.75 6.89
CA ILE A 5 -3.53 10.71 6.64
C ILE A 5 -4.74 10.05 5.98
N CYS A 6 -4.53 8.96 5.24
CA CYS A 6 -5.60 8.27 4.54
C CYS A 6 -5.94 6.97 5.25
N ASP A 7 -7.23 6.70 5.44
CA ASP A 7 -7.74 5.43 5.96
C ASP A 7 -7.90 4.39 4.83
N GLU A 8 -8.39 4.82 3.67
CA GLU A 8 -8.58 4.00 2.47
C GLU A 8 -7.77 4.49 1.29
N VAL A 9 -7.28 3.54 0.47
CA VAL A 9 -6.44 3.81 -0.69
C VAL A 9 -7.01 3.09 -1.92
N VAL A 10 -7.14 3.84 -3.01
CA VAL A 10 -7.57 3.32 -4.32
C VAL A 10 -6.42 3.45 -5.31
N VAL A 11 -6.02 2.32 -5.90
CA VAL A 11 -5.00 2.26 -6.94
C VAL A 11 -5.67 2.27 -8.30
N LEU A 12 -5.30 3.26 -9.12
CA LEU A 12 -5.83 3.44 -10.47
C LEU A 12 -4.76 3.12 -11.51
N TYR A 13 -5.17 2.46 -12.60
CA TYR A 13 -4.34 2.29 -13.79
C TYR A 13 -5.21 2.39 -15.04
N LEU A 14 -4.83 3.28 -15.97
CA LEU A 14 -5.56 3.55 -17.21
C LEU A 14 -7.07 3.81 -17.00
N GLY A 15 -7.40 4.58 -15.95
CA GLY A 15 -8.77 4.93 -15.62
C GLY A 15 -9.61 3.81 -15.00
N LYS A 16 -9.00 2.67 -14.67
CA LYS A 16 -9.65 1.55 -13.98
C LYS A 16 -9.15 1.43 -12.55
N VAL A 17 -10.06 1.09 -11.64
CA VAL A 17 -9.73 0.71 -10.26
C VAL A 17 -9.08 -0.67 -10.30
N MET A 18 -7.82 -0.74 -9.88
CA MET A 18 -7.05 -1.99 -9.82
C MET A 18 -7.07 -2.60 -8.43
N GLU A 19 -7.07 -1.77 -7.40
CA GLU A 19 -7.14 -2.24 -6.01
C GLU A 19 -7.77 -1.15 -5.14
N CYS A 20 -8.63 -1.56 -4.20
CA CYS A 20 -9.21 -0.69 -3.19
C CYS A 20 -9.11 -1.43 -1.85
N ALA A 21 -8.38 -0.86 -0.90
CA ALA A 21 -8.18 -1.45 0.41
C ALA A 21 -7.82 -0.37 1.43
N SER A 22 -7.98 -0.68 2.72
CA SER A 22 -7.43 0.16 3.78
C SER A 22 -5.91 0.26 3.63
N LYS A 23 -5.31 1.40 4.03
CA LYS A 23 -3.85 1.58 3.96
C LYS A 23 -3.09 0.38 4.55
N GLN A 24 -3.52 -0.10 5.72
CA GLN A 24 -2.88 -1.21 6.41
C GLN A 24 -2.87 -2.50 5.58
N GLU A 25 -3.97 -2.81 4.89
CA GLU A 25 -4.06 -3.99 4.03
C GLU A 25 -3.23 -3.80 2.76
N LEU A 26 -3.28 -2.61 2.15
CA LEU A 26 -2.52 -2.30 0.94
C LEU A 26 -1.01 -2.43 1.15
N PHE A 27 -0.49 -1.96 2.29
CA PHE A 27 0.94 -2.03 2.61
C PHE A 27 1.38 -3.41 3.15
N ARG A 28 0.50 -4.16 3.83
CA ARG A 28 0.84 -5.48 4.41
C ARG A 28 0.66 -6.64 3.44
N ASN A 29 -0.43 -6.62 2.67
CA ASN A 29 -0.82 -7.70 1.79
C ASN A 29 -1.46 -7.15 0.50
N PRO A 30 -0.67 -6.44 -0.34
CA PRO A 30 -1.14 -5.98 -1.64
C PRO A 30 -1.53 -7.18 -2.52
N LYS A 31 -2.79 -7.23 -2.93
CA LYS A 31 -3.34 -8.35 -3.72
C LYS A 31 -3.01 -8.22 -5.20
N HIS A 32 -2.85 -7.00 -5.71
CA HIS A 32 -2.61 -6.78 -7.13
C HIS A 32 -1.10 -6.65 -7.42
N PRO A 33 -0.57 -7.33 -8.45
CA PRO A 33 0.86 -7.29 -8.79
C PRO A 33 1.35 -5.88 -9.15
N TYR A 34 0.48 -5.05 -9.72
CA TYR A 34 0.76 -3.64 -9.97
C TYR A 34 1.05 -2.85 -8.68
N THR A 35 0.24 -3.05 -7.64
CA THR A 35 0.41 -2.42 -6.33
C THR A 35 1.72 -2.88 -5.68
N GLN A 36 2.07 -4.16 -5.78
CA GLN A 36 3.35 -4.69 -5.30
C GLN A 36 4.54 -4.02 -5.98
N ALA A 37 4.47 -3.81 -7.29
CA ALA A 37 5.52 -3.13 -8.04
C ALA A 37 5.65 -1.66 -7.62
N LEU A 38 4.53 -0.96 -7.43
CA LEU A 38 4.51 0.42 -6.92
C LEU A 38 5.15 0.52 -5.53
N LEU A 39 4.76 -0.37 -4.61
CA LEU A 39 5.30 -0.40 -3.25
C LEU A 39 6.79 -0.75 -3.22
N SER A 40 7.25 -1.61 -4.13
CA SER A 40 8.67 -1.98 -4.24
C SER A 40 9.55 -0.83 -4.73
N ALA A 41 8.98 0.14 -5.44
CA ALA A 41 9.67 1.34 -5.88
C ALA A 41 9.81 2.41 -4.77
N ILE A 42 9.13 2.24 -3.63
CA ILE A 42 9.21 3.17 -2.51
C ILE A 42 10.54 2.95 -1.75
N PRO A 43 11.37 4.00 -1.55
CA PRO A 43 12.61 3.88 -0.81
C PRO A 43 12.36 3.42 0.64
N ARG A 44 13.09 2.41 1.10
CA ARG A 44 12.94 1.84 2.46
C ARG A 44 13.20 2.82 3.61
N SER A 45 13.79 3.98 3.34
CA SER A 45 14.00 5.05 4.34
C SER A 45 12.72 5.79 4.73
N TYR A 46 11.56 5.42 4.19
CA TYR A 46 10.28 5.95 4.64
C TYR A 46 9.93 5.40 6.04
N PRO A 47 9.80 6.24 7.08
CA PRO A 47 9.42 5.82 8.42
C PRO A 47 7.91 5.50 8.45
N GLY A 48 7.55 4.30 7.97
CA GLY A 48 6.17 3.77 8.00
C GLY A 48 6.09 2.28 8.31
N GLN A 49 7.23 1.62 8.54
CA GLN A 49 7.29 0.16 8.73
C GLN A 49 6.98 -0.27 10.17
N GLU A 50 5.73 -0.15 10.60
CA GLU A 50 5.24 -0.94 11.73
C GLU A 50 4.99 -2.39 11.30
N LYS A 51 6.05 -3.18 11.36
CA LYS A 51 5.94 -4.65 11.38
C LYS A 51 5.23 -5.06 12.67
N LYS A 52 3.89 -5.16 12.62
CA LYS A 52 3.11 -5.92 13.60
C LYS A 52 2.56 -7.17 12.91
N GLY A 53 3.21 -8.28 13.19
CA GLY A 53 2.74 -9.61 12.82
C GLY A 53 3.88 -10.61 12.81
N SER A 54 4.20 -11.16 13.97
CA SER A 54 4.02 -12.61 14.20
C SER A 54 4.52 -12.92 15.62
N CYS A 55 3.63 -13.50 16.42
CA CYS A 55 3.85 -14.38 17.57
C CYS A 55 5.02 -14.08 18.52
#